data_AF-A0A9P1ESU9-F1
#
_entry.id   AF-A0A9P1ESU9-F1
#
_cell.length_a   1.000
_cell.length_b   1.000
_cell.length_c   1.000
_cell.angle_alpha   90.00
_cell.angle_beta   90.00
_cell.angle_gamma   90.00
#
_symmetry.space_group_name_H-M   'P 1'
#
loop_
_entity.id
_entity.type
_entity.pdbx_description
1 polymer ?
#
loop_
_entity_poly.entity_id
_entity_poly.type
_entity_poly.pdbx_seq_one_letter_code
_entity_poly.pdbx_strand_id
1 'polypeptide(L)'
;MQYFLLVASALLALVFCRGVPLRPTVDDRIGPNCHMCEVILNNVRYEYRNNFTDVTVDQLRQSLYVQCDLNLNGFTDQECHKIVDQDSADILQQLQDGTSSYRICQKEQLC
;
A
#
# COMPACT_ATOMS: atom_id res chain seq x y z
N MET A 1 -44.05 -44.89 7.04
CA MET A 1 -44.01 -43.45 6.73
C MET A 1 -43.78 -42.62 7.99
N GLN A 2 -42.60 -42.74 8.62
CA GLN A 2 -42.21 -41.93 9.79
C GLN A 2 -40.68 -41.87 9.93
N TYR A 3 -39.98 -42.95 9.56
CA TYR A 3 -38.50 -43.03 9.61
C TYR A 3 -37.77 -42.16 8.57
N PHE A 4 -38.37 -41.88 7.41
CA PHE A 4 -37.73 -41.09 6.36
C PHE A 4 -37.55 -39.61 6.72
N LEU A 5 -38.36 -39.07 7.64
CA LEU A 5 -38.26 -37.67 8.09
C LEU A 5 -37.15 -37.46 9.14
N LEU A 6 -36.72 -38.51 9.84
CA LEU A 6 -35.68 -38.41 10.87
C LEU A 6 -34.25 -38.48 10.29
N VAL A 7 -34.08 -39.12 9.13
CA VAL A 7 -32.75 -39.23 8.48
C VAL A 7 -32.40 -37.92 7.75
N ALA A 8 -33.40 -37.18 7.27
CA ALA A 8 -33.19 -35.92 6.57
C ALA A 8 -32.62 -34.80 7.47
N SER A 9 -32.91 -34.82 8.77
CA SER A 9 -32.43 -33.83 9.74
C SER A 9 -31.02 -34.11 10.27
N ALA A 10 -30.53 -35.35 10.19
CA ALA A 10 -29.16 -35.70 10.63
C ALA A 10 -28.07 -35.38 9.59
N LEU A 11 -28.42 -35.31 8.30
CA LEU A 11 -27.47 -35.02 7.22
C LEU A 11 -27.17 -33.52 7.05
N LEU A 12 -28.07 -32.64 7.50
CA LEU A 12 -27.88 -31.18 7.46
C LEU A 12 -26.89 -30.65 8.52
N ALA A 13 -26.56 -31.45 9.53
CA ALA A 13 -25.62 -31.05 10.59
C ALA A 13 -24.13 -31.29 10.24
N LEU A 14 -23.82 -32.02 9.17
CA LEU A 14 -22.43 -32.34 8.79
C LEU A 14 -21.82 -31.36 7.77
N VAL A 15 -22.56 -30.34 7.33
CA VAL A 15 -22.08 -29.38 6.32
C VAL A 15 -21.33 -28.18 6.94
N PHE A 16 -21.40 -27.98 8.26
CA PHE A 16 -20.84 -26.80 8.93
C PHE A 16 -19.46 -26.98 9.59
N CYS A 17 -18.78 -28.13 9.40
CA CYS A 17 -17.41 -28.33 9.88
C CYS A 17 -16.37 -28.37 8.75
N ARG A 18 -16.63 -27.69 7.62
CA ARG A 18 -15.52 -27.25 6.78
C ARG A 18 -14.84 -26.10 7.51
N GLY A 19 -13.86 -26.46 8.34
CA GLY A 19 -13.00 -25.53 9.03
C GLY A 19 -12.62 -24.41 8.09
N VAL A 20 -13.00 -23.18 8.45
CA VAL A 20 -12.43 -21.99 7.85
C VAL A 20 -10.93 -22.16 8.06
N PRO A 21 -10.12 -22.32 6.99
CA PRO A 21 -8.70 -22.23 7.20
C PRO A 21 -8.48 -20.82 7.74
N LEU A 22 -8.05 -20.71 9.00
CA LEU A 22 -7.31 -19.55 9.47
C LEU A 22 -6.00 -19.56 8.69
N ARG A 23 -6.08 -19.26 7.39
CA ARG A 23 -4.94 -18.75 6.65
C ARG A 23 -4.60 -17.48 7.39
N PRO A 24 -3.40 -17.34 7.96
CA PRO A 24 -2.93 -16.01 8.27
C PRO A 24 -3.07 -15.23 6.96
N THR A 25 -3.92 -14.20 6.95
CA THR A 25 -3.86 -13.19 5.89
C THR A 25 -2.58 -12.43 6.14
N VAL A 26 -1.44 -13.07 5.84
CA VAL A 26 -0.28 -12.33 5.39
C VAL A 26 -0.80 -11.68 4.12
N ASP A 27 -1.16 -10.42 4.25
CA ASP A 27 -1.60 -9.63 3.13
C ASP A 27 -0.40 -9.45 2.21
N ASP A 28 -0.20 -10.41 1.31
CA ASP A 28 0.77 -10.34 0.21
C ASP A 28 0.46 -9.16 -0.74
N ARG A 29 -0.55 -8.32 -0.47
CA ARG A 29 -0.87 -7.07 -1.18
C ARG A 29 -0.37 -5.82 -0.45
N ILE A 30 0.44 -6.00 0.58
CA ILE A 30 1.21 -4.94 1.24
C ILE A 30 2.67 -5.31 0.98
N GLY A 31 3.22 -4.83 -0.13
CA GLY A 31 4.68 -4.86 -0.33
C GLY A 31 5.38 -4.41 0.96
N PRO A 32 6.57 -4.96 1.31
CA PRO A 32 7.21 -4.72 2.61
C PRO A 32 7.48 -3.24 2.89
N ASN A 33 7.46 -2.41 1.85
CA ASN A 33 7.76 -0.99 1.88
C ASN A 33 6.50 -0.10 1.78
N CYS A 34 5.30 -0.68 1.69
CA CYS A 34 4.05 0.05 1.43
C CYS A 34 3.80 1.13 2.49
N HIS A 35 3.88 0.72 3.76
CA HIS A 35 3.69 1.64 4.89
C HIS A 35 4.72 2.79 4.87
N MET A 36 5.97 2.50 4.53
CA MET A 36 7.02 3.51 4.51
C MET A 36 6.87 4.48 3.35
N CYS A 37 6.50 3.99 2.16
CA CYS A 37 6.14 4.84 1.04
C CYS A 37 5.01 5.80 1.39
N GLU A 38 3.96 5.31 2.07
CA GLU A 38 2.86 6.16 2.50
C GLU A 38 3.31 7.23 3.50
N VAL A 39 4.18 6.89 4.46
CA VAL A 39 4.76 7.85 5.41
C VAL A 39 5.52 8.94 4.66
N ILE A 40 6.41 8.57 3.74
CA ILE A 40 7.20 9.51 2.93
C ILE A 40 6.29 10.45 2.14
N LEU A 41 5.32 9.92 1.39
CA LEU A 41 4.41 10.75 0.59
C LEU A 41 3.49 11.61 1.44
N ASN A 42 3.05 11.12 2.61
CA ASN A 42 2.24 11.93 3.53
C ASN A 42 3.04 13.09 4.14
N ASN A 43 4.32 12.89 4.43
CA ASN A 43 5.21 13.96 4.88
C ASN A 43 5.42 15.03 3.81
N VAL A 44 5.64 14.61 2.55
CA VAL A 44 5.71 15.54 1.41
C VAL A 44 4.41 16.31 1.24
N ARG A 45 3.25 15.66 1.33
CA ARG A 45 1.96 16.37 1.31
C ARG A 45 1.85 17.39 2.42
N TYR A 46 2.32 17.07 3.61
CA TYR A 46 2.32 18.01 4.73
C TYR A 46 3.22 19.22 4.44
N GLU A 47 4.43 18.99 3.93
CA GLU A 47 5.39 20.03 3.52
C GLU A 47 4.77 21.02 2.52
N TYR A 48 4.14 20.50 1.47
CA TYR A 48 3.53 21.31 0.41
C TYR A 48 2.08 21.73 0.71
N ARG A 49 1.58 21.47 1.94
CA ARG A 49 0.17 21.74 2.34
C ARG A 49 -0.85 21.17 1.35
N ASN A 50 -0.53 20.01 0.78
CA ASN A 50 -1.29 19.30 -0.25
C ASN A 50 -1.59 20.15 -1.49
N ASN A 51 -0.71 21.09 -1.85
CA ASN A 51 -0.79 21.89 -3.07
C ASN A 51 0.49 21.73 -3.90
N PHE A 52 0.37 21.09 -5.07
CA PHE A 52 1.48 20.77 -5.96
C PHE A 52 1.44 21.54 -7.29
N THR A 53 0.58 22.57 -7.39
CA THR A 53 0.33 23.30 -8.66
C THR A 53 1.60 23.96 -9.21
N ASP A 54 2.39 24.57 -8.34
CA ASP A 54 3.61 25.30 -8.70
C ASP A 54 4.91 24.55 -8.34
N VAL A 55 4.78 23.25 -8.03
CA VAL A 55 5.91 22.41 -7.64
C VAL A 55 6.55 21.83 -8.90
N THR A 56 7.87 21.97 -9.02
CA THR A 56 8.64 21.36 -10.10
C THR A 56 9.09 19.94 -9.74
N VAL A 57 9.44 19.14 -10.76
CA VAL A 57 9.99 17.79 -10.55
C VAL A 57 11.23 17.82 -9.66
N ASP A 58 12.13 18.80 -9.84
CA ASP A 58 13.35 18.91 -9.04
C ASP A 58 13.08 19.27 -7.58
N GLN A 59 12.08 20.13 -7.33
CA GLN A 59 11.65 20.45 -5.96
C GLN A 59 11.07 19.23 -5.26
N LEU A 60 10.16 18.51 -5.92
CA LEU A 60 9.60 17.28 -5.36
C LEU A 60 10.68 16.23 -5.13
N ARG A 61 11.58 16.02 -6.11
CA ARG A 61 12.70 15.09 -6.01
C ARG A 61 13.52 15.39 -4.76
N GLN A 62 13.89 16.65 -4.55
CA GLN A 62 14.67 17.05 -3.38
C GLN A 62 13.94 16.78 -2.05
N SER A 63 12.63 17.06 -1.98
CA SER A 63 11.84 16.76 -0.78
C SER A 63 11.75 15.25 -0.52
N LEU A 64 11.55 14.44 -1.57
CA LEU A 64 11.53 12.99 -1.46
C LEU A 64 12.89 12.41 -1.02
N TYR A 65 14.01 12.93 -1.54
CA TYR A 65 15.37 12.59 -1.08
C TYR A 65 15.51 12.81 0.43
N VAL A 66 15.12 14.00 0.91
CA VAL A 66 15.15 14.30 2.35
C VAL A 66 14.28 13.32 3.15
N GLN A 67 13.13 12.92 2.61
CA GLN A 67 12.31 11.90 3.28
C GLN A 67 12.94 10.50 3.26
N CYS A 68 13.66 10.10 2.21
CA CYS A 68 14.44 8.86 2.20
C CYS A 68 15.46 8.89 3.35
N ASP A 69 16.30 9.93 3.41
CA ASP A 69 17.36 10.10 4.42
C ASP A 69 16.83 10.10 5.86
N LEU A 70 15.63 10.65 6.08
CA LEU A 70 15.02 10.79 7.42
C LEU A 70 14.33 9.51 7.91
N ASN A 71 13.78 8.71 7.01
CA ASN A 71 12.92 7.58 7.37
C ASN A 71 13.57 6.21 7.11
N LEU A 72 14.65 6.17 6.34
CA LEU A 72 15.31 4.95 5.90
C LEU A 72 16.80 4.96 6.24
N ASN A 73 17.42 3.80 6.14
CA ASN A 73 18.87 3.66 6.29
C ASN A 73 19.41 2.51 5.43
N GLY A 74 20.73 2.51 5.26
CA GLY A 74 21.45 1.42 4.59
C GLY A 74 20.97 1.20 3.17
N PHE A 75 20.67 -0.05 2.83
CA PHE A 75 20.26 -0.41 1.47
C PHE A 75 18.89 0.16 1.09
N THR A 76 17.93 0.20 2.02
CA THR A 76 16.57 0.68 1.72
C THR A 76 16.55 2.17 1.39
N ASP A 77 17.43 2.96 2.02
CA ASP A 77 17.65 4.36 1.67
C ASP A 77 18.18 4.53 0.24
N GLN A 78 19.18 3.73 -0.14
CA GLN A 78 19.72 3.75 -1.51
C GLN A 78 18.68 3.37 -2.57
N GLU A 79 17.83 2.39 -2.29
CA GLU A 79 16.73 2.03 -3.19
C GLU A 79 15.66 3.12 -3.26
N CYS A 80 15.35 3.79 -2.15
CA CYS A 80 14.46 4.95 -2.13
C CYS A 80 14.99 6.06 -3.04
N HIS A 81 16.27 6.41 -2.93
CA HIS A 81 16.89 7.41 -3.81
C HIS A 81 16.79 7.05 -5.30
N LYS A 82 16.98 5.77 -5.67
CA LYS A 82 16.82 5.34 -7.06
C LYS A 82 15.40 5.53 -7.57
N ILE A 83 14.39 5.15 -6.77
CA ILE A 83 12.97 5.36 -7.10
C ILE A 83 12.70 6.85 -7.27
N VAL A 84 13.21 7.68 -6.35
CA VAL A 84 13.03 9.13 -6.42
C VAL A 84 13.68 9.72 -7.68
N ASP A 85 14.86 9.26 -8.09
CA ASP A 85 15.48 9.70 -9.34
C ASP A 85 14.65 9.33 -10.58
N GLN A 86 14.09 8.12 -10.60
CA GLN A 86 13.38 7.54 -11.73
C GLN A 86 11.94 8.06 -11.85
N ASP A 87 11.23 8.16 -10.72
CA ASP A 87 9.77 8.21 -10.70
C ASP A 87 9.23 9.56 -10.22
N SER A 88 10.07 10.51 -9.77
CA SER A 88 9.62 11.83 -9.28
C SER A 88 8.69 12.57 -10.25
N ALA A 89 8.88 12.44 -11.56
CA ALA A 89 8.01 13.07 -12.54
C ALA A 89 6.60 12.47 -12.54
N ASP A 90 6.50 11.14 -12.47
CA ASP A 90 5.22 10.45 -12.41
C ASP A 90 4.54 10.68 -11.06
N ILE A 91 5.28 10.56 -9.95
CA ILE A 91 4.80 10.86 -8.61
C ILE A 91 4.25 12.29 -8.53
N LEU A 92 4.93 13.29 -9.11
CA LEU A 92 4.43 14.67 -9.15
C LEU A 92 3.10 14.78 -9.87
N GLN A 93 2.99 14.16 -11.06
CA GLN A 93 1.74 14.17 -11.82
C GLN A 93 0.60 13.56 -10.99
N GLN A 94 0.85 12.42 -10.34
CA GLN A 94 -0.15 11.78 -9.50
C GLN A 94 -0.55 12.63 -8.28
N LEU A 95 0.39 13.35 -7.68
CA LEU A 95 0.14 14.29 -6.58
C LEU A 95 -0.71 15.48 -7.04
N GLN A 96 -0.43 16.02 -8.24
CA GLN A 96 -1.22 17.09 -8.87
C GLN A 96 -2.63 16.63 -9.23
N ASP A 97 -2.79 15.36 -9.62
CA ASP A 97 -4.10 14.74 -9.88
C ASP A 97 -4.88 14.43 -8.59
N GLY A 98 -4.29 14.66 -7.41
CA GLY A 98 -4.92 14.38 -6.12
C GLY A 98 -5.00 12.88 -5.79
N THR A 99 -4.23 12.03 -6.48
CA THR A 99 -4.13 10.59 -6.18
C THR A 99 -3.67 10.40 -4.74
N SER A 100 -4.21 9.45 -3.96
CA SER A 100 -3.79 9.24 -2.57
C SER A 100 -2.40 8.57 -2.44
N SER A 101 -1.72 8.77 -1.32
CA SER A 101 -0.39 8.18 -1.06
C SER A 101 -0.38 6.65 -1.25
N TYR A 102 -1.36 5.93 -0.67
CA TYR A 102 -1.53 4.49 -0.90
C TYR A 102 -1.58 4.10 -2.40
N ARG A 103 -2.34 4.86 -3.20
CA ARG A 103 -2.51 4.57 -4.63
C ARG A 103 -1.27 4.88 -5.45
N ILE A 104 -0.52 5.91 -5.07
CA ILE A 104 0.80 6.19 -5.66
C ILE A 104 1.74 5.03 -5.32
N CYS A 105 1.86 4.67 -4.03
CA CYS A 105 2.72 3.58 -3.58
C CYS A 105 2.40 2.22 -4.24
N GLN A 106 1.12 1.95 -4.53
CA GLN A 106 0.72 0.78 -5.29
C GLN A 106 1.17 0.81 -6.76
N LYS A 107 1.14 1.99 -7.40
CA LYS A 107 1.60 2.14 -8.78
C LYS A 107 3.13 2.05 -8.88
N GLU A 108 3.84 2.58 -7.88
CA GLU A 108 5.30 2.43 -7.75
C GLU A 108 5.72 1.01 -7.28
N GLN A 109 4.77 0.07 -7.18
CA GLN A 109 5.02 -1.33 -6.78
C GLN A 109 5.67 -1.48 -5.39
N LEU A 110 5.43 -0.50 -4.51
CA LEU A 110 5.85 -0.52 -3.11
C LEU A 110 4.75 -1.09 -2.20
N CYS A 111 3.52 -1.12 -2.70
CA CYS A 111 2.40 -1.94 -2.27
C CYS A 111 2.04 -2.91 -3.42
#